data_AF-G7NE39-F1
#
_entry.id   AF-G7NE39-F1
#
_cell.length_a   1.000
_cell.length_b   1.000
_cell.length_c   1.000
_cell.angle_alpha   90.00
_cell.angle_beta   90.00
_cell.angle_gamma   90.00
#
_symmetry.space_group_name_H-M   'P 1'
#
loop_
_entity.id
_entity.type
_entity.pdbx_description
1 polymer ?
#
loop_
_entity_poly.entity_id
_entity_poly.type
_entity_poly.pdbx_seq_one_letter_code
_entity_poly.pdbx_strand_id
1 'polypeptide(L)'
;MVNPTVFFDIAIDGEPLGCISFELFANKIPKTAENFRALSTGEKGFGYKGSCFHRIIPGFMCQGGDFTCHNGTGGKAIYEEKFDDENFILKHTG
;
A
#
# COMPACT_ATOMS: atom_id res chain seq x y z
N MET A 1 8.58 -1.05 -19.77
CA MET A 1 8.49 -1.85 -18.53
C MET A 1 7.02 -2.07 -18.24
N VAL A 2 6.62 -3.31 -17.96
CA VAL A 2 5.21 -3.66 -17.66
C VAL A 2 4.91 -3.24 -16.21
N ASN A 3 3.76 -2.61 -15.99
CA ASN A 3 3.31 -2.25 -14.65
C ASN A 3 2.88 -3.51 -13.87
N PRO A 4 3.36 -3.70 -12.63
CA PRO A 4 2.93 -4.84 -11.83
C PRO A 4 1.52 -4.63 -11.30
N THR A 5 0.79 -5.74 -11.15
CA THR A 5 -0.50 -5.78 -10.48
C THR A 5 -0.37 -6.53 -9.16
N VAL A 6 -0.94 -5.97 -8.09
CA VAL A 6 -1.04 -6.61 -6.77
C VAL A 6 -2.49 -6.60 -6.31
N PHE A 7 -2.81 -7.35 -5.26
CA PHE A 7 -4.17 -7.43 -4.75
C PHE A 7 -4.19 -7.50 -3.23
N PHE A 8 -5.31 -7.07 -2.63
CA PHE A 8 -5.63 -7.28 -1.23
C PHE A 8 -6.97 -8.01 -1.10
N ASP A 9 -6.97 -9.11 -0.38
CA ASP A 9 -8.20 -9.72 0.13
C ASP A 9 -8.58 -9.03 1.43
N ILE A 10 -9.75 -8.39 1.44
CA ILE A 10 -10.26 -7.60 2.55
C ILE A 10 -11.26 -8.44 3.35
N ALA A 11 -11.17 -8.34 4.67
CA ALA A 11 -12.13 -8.89 5.60
C ALA A 11 -12.60 -7.81 6.59
N ILE A 12 -13.85 -7.92 7.04
CA ILE A 12 -14.42 -7.12 8.13
C ILE A 12 -14.75 -8.09 9.26
N ASP A 13 -14.18 -7.89 10.45
CA ASP A 13 -14.37 -8.77 11.62
C ASP A 13 -14.11 -10.27 11.33
N GLY A 14 -13.17 -10.56 10.43
CA GLY A 14 -12.81 -11.91 10.02
C GLY A 14 -13.62 -12.47 8.84
N GLU A 15 -14.73 -11.81 8.48
CA GLU A 15 -15.58 -12.21 7.35
C GLU A 15 -15.04 -11.62 6.03
N PRO A 16 -14.83 -12.44 4.98
CA PRO A 16 -14.35 -11.95 3.69
C PRO A 16 -15.32 -10.95 3.05
N LEU A 17 -14.82 -9.76 2.71
CA LEU A 17 -15.57 -8.71 2.01
C LEU A 17 -15.37 -8.79 0.49
N GLY A 18 -14.13 -9.05 0.06
CA GLY A 18 -13.79 -9.11 -1.36
C GLY A 18 -12.32 -8.79 -1.63
N CYS A 19 -11.97 -8.78 -2.91
CA CYS A 19 -10.60 -8.58 -3.38
C CYS A 19 -10.48 -7.25 -4.13
N ILE A 20 -9.47 -6.45 -3.79
CA ILE A 20 -9.13 -5.20 -4.49
C ILE A 20 -7.82 -5.41 -5.24
N SER A 21 -7.83 -5.18 -6.56
CA SER A 21 -6.64 -5.26 -7.41
C SER A 21 -6.12 -3.86 -7.76
N PHE A 22 -4.81 -3.69 -7.74
CA PHE A 22 -4.12 -2.44 -8.02
C PHE A 22 -3.07 -2.64 -9.12
N GLU A 23 -3.14 -1.86 -10.19
CA GLU A 23 -2.00 -1.67 -11.10
C GLU A 23 -1.09 -0.57 -10.53
N LEU A 24 0.21 -0.83 -10.44
CA LEU A 24 1.18 0.13 -9.93
C LEU A 24 1.92 0.79 -11.09
N PHE A 25 1.97 2.13 -11.13
CA PHE A 25 2.62 2.90 -12.20
C PHE A 25 4.16 2.86 -12.14
N ALA A 26 4.76 1.67 -12.20
CA ALA A 26 6.20 1.47 -12.18
C ALA A 26 6.92 2.13 -13.36
N ASN A 27 6.22 2.39 -14.46
CA ASN A 27 6.72 3.19 -15.58
C ASN A 27 6.86 4.70 -15.29
N LYS A 28 6.30 5.20 -14.18
CA LYS A 28 6.36 6.62 -13.77
C LYS A 28 7.07 6.82 -12.42
N ILE A 29 6.85 5.90 -11.49
CA ILE A 29 7.36 5.93 -10.11
C ILE A 29 7.94 4.55 -9.72
N PRO A 30 9.00 4.08 -10.41
CA PRO A 30 9.53 2.73 -10.22
C PRO A 30 9.91 2.40 -8.77
N LYS A 31 10.50 3.34 -8.03
CA LYS A 31 10.92 3.10 -6.63
C LYS A 31 9.71 2.99 -5.71
N THR A 32 8.75 3.88 -5.86
CA THR A 32 7.52 3.88 -5.05
C THR A 32 6.65 2.66 -5.35
N ALA A 33 6.51 2.31 -6.64
CA ALA A 33 5.77 1.12 -7.06
C ALA A 33 6.43 -0.17 -6.54
N GLU A 34 7.75 -0.27 -6.60
CA GLU A 34 8.49 -1.43 -6.10
C GLU A 34 8.34 -1.60 -4.58
N ASN A 35 8.40 -0.50 -3.83
CA ASN A 35 8.13 -0.53 -2.39
C ASN A 35 6.75 -1.13 -2.09
N PHE A 36 5.70 -0.62 -2.75
CA PHE A 36 4.34 -1.11 -2.53
C PHE A 36 4.18 -2.57 -2.97
N ARG A 37 4.78 -2.96 -4.10
CA ARG A 37 4.77 -4.33 -4.60
C ARG A 37 5.40 -5.30 -3.59
N ALA A 38 6.61 -5.02 -3.14
CA ALA A 38 7.34 -5.90 -2.23
C ALA A 38 6.67 -5.99 -0.83
N LEU A 39 6.06 -4.91 -0.34
CA LEU A 39 5.25 -4.95 0.88
C LEU A 39 3.95 -5.76 0.69
N SER A 40 3.40 -5.77 -0.52
CA SER A 40 2.23 -6.60 -0.86
C SER A 40 2.58 -8.09 -0.92
N THR A 41 3.75 -8.45 -1.47
CA THR A 41 4.20 -9.85 -1.51
C THR A 41 4.73 -10.36 -0.16
N GLY A 42 5.24 -9.44 0.69
CA GLY A 42 5.89 -9.79 1.95
C GLY A 42 7.27 -10.43 1.78
N GLU A 43 7.86 -10.36 0.57
CA GLU A 43 9.11 -11.05 0.23
C GLU A 43 10.33 -10.59 1.05
N LYS A 44 10.23 -9.44 1.73
CA LYS A 44 11.25 -8.92 2.64
C LYS A 44 11.09 -9.39 4.09
N GLY A 45 10.16 -10.32 4.35
CA GLY A 45 9.85 -10.85 5.69
C GLY A 45 8.89 -9.97 6.51
N PHE A 46 8.40 -8.87 5.93
CA PHE A 46 7.37 -7.99 6.48
C PHE A 46 6.55 -7.40 5.32
N GLY A 47 5.33 -6.95 5.60
CA GLY A 47 4.43 -6.46 4.58
C GLY A 47 3.02 -6.17 5.08
N TYR A 48 2.08 -5.97 4.16
CA TYR A 48 0.73 -5.53 4.47
C TYR A 48 -0.20 -6.63 4.99
N LYS A 49 0.15 -7.92 4.81
CA LYS A 49 -0.69 -9.04 5.24
C LYS A 49 -0.98 -8.96 6.75
N GLY A 50 -2.27 -8.92 7.11
CA GLY A 50 -2.73 -8.82 8.49
C GLY A 50 -2.76 -7.39 9.06
N SER A 51 -2.34 -6.38 8.30
CA SER A 51 -2.54 -4.98 8.68
C SER A 51 -3.99 -4.53 8.41
N CYS A 52 -4.43 -3.45 9.08
CA CYS A 52 -5.78 -2.91 8.95
C CYS A 52 -5.79 -1.54 8.26
N PHE A 53 -6.97 -1.14 7.80
CA PHE A 53 -7.27 0.26 7.50
C PHE A 53 -7.62 0.98 8.81
N HIS A 54 -6.64 1.67 9.40
CA HIS A 54 -6.79 2.31 10.70
C HIS A 54 -7.58 3.63 10.65
N ARG A 55 -7.78 4.21 9.45
CA ARG A 55 -8.56 5.44 9.30
C ARG A 55 -9.37 5.41 8.00
N ILE A 56 -10.69 5.52 8.14
CA ILE A 56 -11.65 5.54 7.02
C ILE A 56 -12.48 6.82 7.13
N ILE A 57 -12.47 7.63 6.08
CA ILE A 57 -13.28 8.86 6.00
C ILE A 57 -14.20 8.75 4.79
N PRO A 58 -15.52 8.57 5.01
CA PRO A 58 -16.50 8.52 3.93
C PRO A 58 -16.43 9.75 3.03
N GLY A 59 -16.46 9.54 1.71
CA GLY A 59 -16.35 10.61 0.71
C GLY A 59 -14.92 11.17 0.54
N PHE A 60 -13.91 10.56 1.18
CA PHE A 60 -12.52 10.96 1.02
C PHE A 60 -11.61 9.78 0.71
N MET A 61 -11.26 8.93 1.68
CA MET A 61 -10.30 7.84 1.48
C MET A 61 -10.28 6.81 2.62
N CYS A 62 -9.65 5.66 2.33
CA CYS A 62 -9.26 4.64 3.29
C CYS A 62 -7.73 4.63 3.44
N GLN A 63 -7.23 4.85 4.66
CA GLN A 63 -5.81 4.88 4.98
C GLN A 63 -5.42 3.60 5.74
N GLY A 64 -4.37 2.95 5.25
CA GLY A 64 -3.77 1.76 5.83
C GLY A 64 -2.25 1.81 5.75
N GLY A 65 -1.61 0.64 5.68
CA GLY A 65 -0.16 0.54 5.46
C GLY A 65 0.72 0.64 6.71
N ASP A 66 0.16 1.04 7.86
CA ASP A 66 0.85 0.92 9.15
C ASP A 66 0.69 -0.50 9.71
N PHE A 67 1.64 -1.38 9.35
CA PHE A 67 1.72 -2.75 9.83
C PHE A 67 2.58 -2.91 11.11
N THR A 68 3.01 -1.80 11.73
CA THR A 68 3.88 -1.83 12.92
C THR A 68 3.17 -1.34 14.19
N CYS A 69 2.40 -0.25 14.10
CA CYS A 69 1.67 0.34 15.22
C CYS A 69 0.16 0.28 15.02
N HIS A 70 -0.30 0.01 13.79
CA HIS A 70 -1.71 -0.12 13.42
C HIS A 70 -2.60 1.09 13.76
N ASN A 71 -2.00 2.28 13.89
CA ASN A 71 -2.69 3.49 14.33
C ASN A 71 -2.26 4.75 13.55
N GLY A 72 -1.36 4.61 12.58
CA GLY A 72 -0.89 5.69 11.71
C GLY A 72 0.40 6.37 12.18
N THR A 73 0.99 5.95 13.31
CA THR A 73 2.29 6.50 13.78
C THR A 73 3.50 5.68 13.32
N GLY A 74 3.27 4.53 12.69
CA GLY A 74 4.32 3.62 12.25
C GLY A 74 4.36 3.40 10.73
N GLY A 75 4.88 2.24 10.35
CA GLY A 75 5.15 1.84 8.97
C GLY A 75 6.63 2.03 8.61
N LYS A 76 7.11 1.24 7.65
CA LYS A 76 8.45 1.38 7.10
C LYS A 76 8.48 0.92 5.64
N ALA A 77 9.43 1.44 4.87
CA ALA A 77 9.65 1.01 3.50
C ALA A 77 10.56 -0.23 3.44
N ILE A 78 10.70 -0.80 2.24
CA ILE A 78 11.67 -1.88 1.99
C ILE A 78 13.12 -1.40 1.94
N TYR A 79 13.32 -0.09 1.83
CA TYR A 79 14.64 0.54 1.71
C TYR A 79 15.18 0.93 3.07
N GLU A 80 14.46 1.82 3.75
CA GLU A 80 14.78 2.40 5.05
C GLU A 80 13.46 2.78 5.78
N GLU A 81 13.55 3.49 6.91
CA GLU A 81 12.36 3.97 7.62
C GLU A 81 11.53 4.95 6.76
N LYS A 82 12.20 5.78 5.95
CA LYS A 82 11.60 6.75 5.02
C LYS A 82 12.40 6.79 3.71
N PHE A 83 11.77 7.26 2.63
CA PHE A 83 12.46 7.54 1.36
C PHE A 83 11.85 8.78 0.71
N ASP A 84 12.64 9.45 -0.13
CA ASP A 84 12.28 10.72 -0.76
C ASP A 84 11.08 10.61 -1.72
N ASP A 85 10.35 11.72 -1.86
CA ASP A 85 9.31 11.88 -2.88
C ASP A 85 9.92 11.70 -4.29
N GLU A 86 9.49 10.66 -5.00
CA GLU A 86 10.11 10.29 -6.28
C GLU A 86 9.79 11.27 -7.41
N ASN A 87 8.52 11.69 -7.54
CA ASN A 87 8.04 12.79 -8.38
C ASN A 87 6.54 13.06 -8.16
N PHE A 88 6.00 14.11 -8.81
CA PHE A 88 4.59 14.51 -8.75
C PHE A 88 3.92 14.59 -10.14
N ILE A 89 4.30 13.70 -11.06
CA ILE A 89 3.80 13.68 -12.44
C ILE A 89 2.31 13.35 -12.48
N LEU A 90 1.89 12.34 -11.70
CA LEU A 90 0.49 11.95 -11.58
C LEU A 90 -0.25 12.88 -10.59
N LYS A 91 -1.54 13.09 -10.79
CA LYS A 91 -2.40 13.92 -9.95
C LYS A 91 -3.54 13.09 -9.35
N HIS A 92 -4.09 13.53 -8.22
CA HIS A 92 -5.30 12.96 -7.64
C HIS A 92 -6.51 13.45 -8.45
N THR A 93 -7.15 12.55 -9.21
CA THR A 93 -8.20 12.92 -10.18
C THR A 93 -9.63 12.60 -9.75
N GLY A 94 -9.85 11.94 -8.59
CA GLY A 94 -11.20 11.59 -8.10
C GLY A 94 -11.19 10.43 -7.14
#